data_AF-A0A180F3J7-F1
#
_entry.id   AF-A0A180F3J7-F1
#
_cell.length_a   1.000
_cell.length_b   1.000
_cell.length_c   1.000
_cell.angle_alpha   90.00
_cell.angle_beta   90.00
_cell.angle_gamma   90.00
#
_symmetry.space_group_name_H-M   'P 1'
#
loop_
_entity.id
_entity.type
_entity.pdbx_description
1 polymer ?
#
loop_
_entity_poly.entity_id
_entity_poly.type
_entity_poly.pdbx_seq_one_letter_code
_entity_poly.pdbx_strand_id
1 'polypeptide(L)'
;MSATEKKEGKPSLHAISDNDTKLNGAMRESNHVHVRDTGRTMALPAEKPYGEDKHFKAYTKATAGVRVREAVRETGYLLPLRQRTIARLMNLSHTIKWSKNMQRIFASPNTNGKQTLDSVNTHGKTTGESSGVFGFVNHVLKPIKSEGPSKKNIDTCLKETDRMLKRKNKRTNRFKLPVRQ
;
A
#
# COMPACT_ATOMS: atom_id res chain seq x y z
N MET A 1 32.28 -4.17 -40.25
CA MET A 1 31.31 -3.73 -39.21
C MET A 1 31.62 -4.51 -37.96
N SER A 2 31.99 -3.83 -36.87
CA SER A 2 32.55 -4.48 -35.69
C SER A 2 31.47 -5.22 -34.90
N ALA A 3 31.78 -6.46 -34.51
CA ALA A 3 30.98 -7.22 -33.57
C ALA A 3 30.98 -6.48 -32.23
N THR A 4 29.79 -6.16 -31.73
CA THR A 4 29.61 -5.67 -30.37
C THR A 4 29.72 -6.88 -29.45
N GLU A 5 30.89 -7.06 -28.83
CA GLU A 5 31.09 -8.01 -27.75
C GLU A 5 30.09 -7.70 -26.62
N LYS A 6 29.12 -8.59 -26.43
CA LYS A 6 28.28 -8.60 -25.23
C LYS A 6 29.19 -8.84 -24.03
N LYS A 7 29.20 -7.89 -23.08
CA LYS A 7 29.72 -8.16 -21.74
C LYS A 7 28.78 -9.16 -21.05
N GLU A 8 28.99 -10.45 -21.27
CA GLU A 8 28.28 -11.51 -20.57
C GLU A 8 28.79 -11.60 -19.13
N GLY A 9 28.13 -10.89 -18.23
CA GLY A 9 28.16 -11.24 -16.81
C GLY A 9 27.57 -12.64 -16.62
N LYS A 10 28.02 -13.37 -15.59
CA LYS A 10 27.43 -14.68 -15.24
C LYS A 10 25.90 -14.57 -15.19
N PRO A 11 25.16 -15.53 -15.77
CA PRO A 11 23.70 -15.57 -15.67
C PRO A 11 23.28 -15.47 -14.20
N SER A 12 22.33 -14.59 -13.90
CA SER A 12 21.78 -14.49 -12.54
C SER A 12 21.12 -15.83 -12.18
N LEU A 13 21.41 -16.34 -10.99
CA LEU A 13 20.69 -17.49 -10.44
C LEU A 13 19.27 -17.13 -9.96
N HIS A 14 18.95 -15.84 -9.90
CA HIS A 14 17.73 -15.33 -9.29
C HIS A 14 16.93 -14.48 -10.28
N ALA A 15 15.61 -14.61 -10.20
CA ALA A 15 14.66 -13.75 -10.89
C ALA A 15 13.82 -12.99 -9.86
N ILE A 16 13.78 -11.67 -9.97
CA ILE A 16 13.01 -10.80 -9.06
C ILE A 16 11.70 -10.42 -9.76
N SER A 17 10.57 -10.52 -9.05
CA SER A 17 9.29 -10.04 -9.56
C SER A 17 8.41 -9.45 -8.47
N ASP A 18 7.42 -8.66 -8.88
CA ASP A 18 6.38 -8.12 -8.03
C ASP A 18 5.16 -9.05 -7.85
N ASN A 19 5.30 -10.36 -8.07
CA ASN A 19 4.24 -11.36 -7.99
C ASN A 19 3.03 -11.08 -8.90
N ASP A 20 3.23 -10.44 -10.06
CA ASP A 20 2.17 -10.40 -11.06
C ASP A 20 1.80 -11.84 -11.47
N THR A 21 0.52 -12.17 -11.43
CA THR A 21 0.00 -13.50 -11.79
C THR A 21 0.39 -13.91 -13.21
N LYS A 22 0.59 -12.94 -14.11
CA LYS A 22 1.05 -13.17 -15.48
C LYS A 22 2.49 -13.66 -15.57
N LEU A 23 3.31 -13.36 -14.56
CA LEU A 23 4.72 -13.75 -14.50
C LEU A 23 4.91 -15.09 -13.78
N ASN A 24 3.91 -15.58 -13.05
CA ASN A 24 4.04 -16.81 -12.26
C ASN A 24 4.33 -18.06 -13.12
N GLY A 25 3.77 -18.15 -14.32
CA GLY A 25 4.04 -19.24 -15.27
C GLY A 25 5.50 -19.21 -15.73
N ALA A 26 5.94 -18.07 -16.25
CA ALA A 26 7.32 -17.87 -16.69
C ALA A 26 8.35 -18.12 -15.56
N MET A 27 8.05 -17.70 -14.32
CA MET A 27 8.93 -17.94 -13.18
C MET A 27 9.01 -19.42 -12.79
N ARG A 28 7.89 -20.17 -12.90
CA ARG A 28 7.85 -21.62 -12.66
C ARG A 28 8.61 -22.41 -13.72
N GLU A 29 8.53 -21.96 -14.97
CA GLU A 29 9.22 -22.58 -16.10
C GLU A 29 10.69 -22.15 -16.17
N SER A 30 11.06 -21.05 -15.51
CA SER A 30 12.44 -20.62 -15.38
C SER A 30 13.19 -21.50 -14.38
N ASN A 31 14.43 -21.89 -14.70
CA ASN A 31 15.35 -22.53 -13.75
C ASN A 31 15.94 -21.54 -12.71
N HIS A 32 15.31 -20.37 -12.52
CA HIS A 32 15.80 -19.33 -11.62
C HIS A 32 15.12 -19.41 -10.26
N VAL A 33 15.85 -19.07 -9.20
CA VAL A 33 15.27 -18.89 -7.87
C VAL A 33 14.40 -17.63 -7.89
N HIS A 34 13.10 -17.80 -7.69
CA HIS A 34 12.15 -16.69 -7.69
C HIS A 34 12.20 -15.91 -6.37
N VAL A 35 12.75 -14.69 -6.43
CA VAL A 35 12.78 -13.75 -5.31
C VAL A 35 11.58 -12.80 -5.45
N ARG A 36 10.63 -12.93 -4.53
CA ARG A 36 9.39 -12.14 -4.54
C ARG A 36 9.64 -10.78 -3.90
N ASP A 37 8.98 -9.74 -4.43
CA ASP A 37 8.96 -8.43 -3.77
C ASP A 37 8.32 -8.55 -2.38
N THR A 38 9.12 -8.29 -1.33
CA THR A 38 8.71 -8.40 0.07
C THR A 38 7.59 -7.41 0.39
N GLY A 39 7.64 -6.20 -0.21
CA GLY A 39 6.64 -5.16 0.03
C GLY A 39 5.25 -5.56 -0.45
N ARG A 40 5.16 -6.04 -1.69
CA ARG A 40 3.95 -6.59 -2.29
C ARG A 40 3.48 -7.83 -1.54
N THR A 41 4.38 -8.76 -1.25
CA THR A 41 4.04 -10.02 -0.56
C THR A 41 3.40 -9.74 0.80
N MET A 42 3.93 -8.78 1.57
CA MET A 42 3.35 -8.37 2.85
C MET A 42 1.99 -7.65 2.74
N ALA A 43 1.67 -7.10 1.57
CA ALA A 43 0.40 -6.42 1.33
C ALA A 43 -0.72 -7.36 0.85
N LEU A 44 -0.37 -8.49 0.23
CA LEU A 44 -1.33 -9.47 -0.31
C LEU A 44 -2.42 -9.88 0.70
N PRO A 45 -2.10 -10.17 1.97
CA PRO A 45 -3.13 -10.56 2.94
C PRO A 45 -4.18 -9.48 3.20
N ALA A 46 -3.87 -8.20 2.98
CA ALA A 46 -4.87 -7.13 3.05
C ALA A 46 -5.50 -6.78 1.70
N GLU A 47 -4.87 -7.11 0.56
CA GLU A 47 -5.40 -6.71 -0.75
C GLU A 47 -6.76 -7.31 -1.04
N LYS A 48 -6.94 -8.62 -0.79
CA LYS A 48 -8.23 -9.29 -1.02
C LYS A 48 -9.36 -8.76 -0.12
N PRO A 49 -9.24 -8.77 1.22
CA PRO A 49 -10.34 -8.33 2.09
C PRO A 49 -10.67 -6.84 1.90
N TYR A 50 -9.68 -5.98 1.66
CA TYR A 50 -9.96 -4.55 1.38
C TYR A 50 -10.52 -4.35 -0.03
N GLY A 51 -10.11 -5.15 -1.00
CA GLY A 51 -10.66 -5.13 -2.36
C GLY A 51 -12.13 -5.55 -2.41
N GLU A 52 -12.59 -6.40 -1.50
CA GLU A 52 -13.99 -6.82 -1.40
C GLU A 52 -14.83 -5.92 -0.48
N ASP A 53 -14.21 -5.16 0.43
CA ASP A 53 -14.90 -4.33 1.40
C ASP A 53 -15.63 -3.13 0.77
N LYS A 54 -16.96 -3.10 0.97
CA LYS A 54 -17.84 -2.03 0.44
C LYS A 54 -17.47 -0.64 0.95
N HIS A 55 -17.05 -0.52 2.21
CA HIS A 55 -16.72 0.78 2.80
C HIS A 55 -15.40 1.32 2.25
N PHE A 56 -14.41 0.44 2.05
CA PHE A 56 -13.14 0.77 1.44
C PHE A 56 -13.30 1.15 -0.03
N LYS A 57 -14.10 0.41 -0.80
CA LYS A 57 -14.48 0.76 -2.17
C LYS A 57 -15.18 2.11 -2.25
N ALA A 58 -16.12 2.38 -1.36
CA ALA A 58 -16.80 3.67 -1.29
C ALA A 58 -15.81 4.81 -0.97
N TYR A 59 -14.93 4.60 0.01
CA TYR A 59 -13.87 5.55 0.37
C TYR A 59 -12.91 5.86 -0.78
N THR A 60 -12.41 4.84 -1.49
CA THR A 60 -11.48 5.03 -2.60
C THR A 60 -12.18 5.74 -3.77
N LYS A 61 -13.44 5.40 -4.05
CA LYS A 61 -14.26 6.10 -5.05
C LYS A 61 -14.52 7.56 -4.68
N ALA A 62 -14.88 7.84 -3.42
CA ALA A 62 -15.09 9.21 -2.94
C ALA A 62 -13.82 10.05 -3.08
N THR A 63 -12.68 9.50 -2.67
CA THR A 63 -11.39 10.20 -2.77
C THR A 63 -10.95 10.42 -4.21
N ALA A 64 -11.19 9.45 -5.11
CA ALA A 64 -10.95 9.62 -6.53
C ALA A 64 -11.89 10.68 -7.14
N GLY A 65 -13.16 10.70 -6.74
CA GLY A 65 -14.13 11.69 -7.18
C GLY A 65 -13.76 13.11 -6.77
N VAL A 66 -13.31 13.32 -5.53
CA VAL A 66 -12.83 14.62 -5.05
C VAL A 66 -11.66 15.12 -5.91
N ARG A 67 -10.69 14.24 -6.22
CA ARG A 67 -9.56 14.59 -7.11
C ARG A 67 -10.02 15.12 -8.45
N VAL A 68 -10.95 14.42 -9.12
CA VAL A 68 -11.42 14.79 -10.45
C VAL A 68 -12.22 16.09 -10.41
N ARG A 69 -13.15 16.22 -9.45
CA ARG A 69 -14.03 17.40 -9.36
C ARG A 69 -13.30 18.68 -9.01
N GLU A 70 -12.31 18.62 -8.12
CA GLU A 70 -11.68 19.82 -7.57
C GLU A 70 -10.34 20.17 -8.21
N ALA A 71 -9.86 19.39 -9.21
CA ALA A 71 -8.55 19.56 -9.83
C ALA A 71 -8.29 20.98 -10.38
N VAL A 72 -9.35 21.64 -10.85
CA VAL A 72 -9.29 22.98 -11.48
C VAL A 72 -10.08 24.03 -10.70
N ARG A 73 -10.55 23.69 -9.49
CA ARG A 73 -11.34 24.59 -8.65
C ARG A 73 -10.45 25.31 -7.65
N GLU A 74 -10.98 26.39 -7.06
CA GLU A 74 -10.31 27.12 -5.99
C GLU A 74 -9.96 26.20 -4.80
N THR A 75 -10.75 25.15 -4.54
CA THR A 75 -10.44 24.17 -3.47
C THR A 75 -9.40 23.11 -3.87
N GLY A 76 -8.79 23.22 -5.06
CA GLY A 76 -7.79 22.27 -5.57
C GLY A 76 -6.56 22.11 -4.68
N TYR A 77 -6.22 23.12 -3.86
CA TYR A 77 -5.16 23.01 -2.85
C TYR A 77 -5.46 21.99 -1.74
N LEU A 78 -6.73 21.57 -1.59
CA LEU A 78 -7.13 20.53 -0.63
C LEU A 78 -6.91 19.12 -1.17
N LEU A 79 -6.47 18.94 -2.42
CA LEU A 79 -6.37 17.62 -3.04
C LEU A 79 -5.21 16.76 -2.51
N PRO A 80 -5.36 15.43 -2.50
CA PRO A 80 -4.25 14.54 -2.21
C PRO A 80 -3.22 14.54 -3.35
N LEU A 81 -1.94 14.41 -3.01
CA LEU A 81 -0.84 14.28 -3.98
C LEU A 81 -1.10 13.16 -5.00
N ARG A 82 -0.59 13.34 -6.24
CA ARG A 82 -0.79 12.43 -7.38
C ARG A 82 -0.47 10.97 -7.00
N GLN A 83 -1.38 10.06 -7.35
CA GLN A 83 -1.19 8.62 -7.27
C GLN A 83 -0.75 8.07 -8.62
N ARG A 84 -0.05 6.92 -8.61
CA ARG A 84 0.12 6.11 -9.82
C ARG A 84 -1.24 5.57 -10.27
N THR A 85 -1.46 5.51 -11.58
CA THR A 85 -2.71 5.11 -12.26
C THR A 85 -3.19 3.71 -11.88
N ILE A 86 -2.31 2.85 -11.35
CA ILE A 86 -2.64 1.52 -10.82
C ILE A 86 -2.50 1.55 -9.29
N ALA A 87 -3.63 1.67 -8.60
CA ALA A 87 -3.69 1.73 -7.15
C ALA A 87 -3.64 0.32 -6.53
N ARG A 88 -2.43 -0.25 -6.42
CA ARG A 88 -2.16 -1.35 -5.49
C ARG A 88 -2.41 -0.86 -4.06
N LEU A 89 -2.85 -1.72 -3.15
CA LEU A 89 -3.21 -1.33 -1.78
C LEU A 89 -2.13 -0.43 -1.17
N MET A 90 -0.85 -0.82 -1.24
CA MET A 90 0.29 -0.04 -0.72
C MET A 90 0.46 1.38 -1.31
N ASN A 91 -0.03 1.62 -2.52
CA ASN A 91 0.00 2.94 -3.19
C ASN A 91 -1.07 3.91 -2.63
N LEU A 92 -1.93 3.44 -1.72
CA LEU A 92 -2.96 4.27 -1.06
C LEU A 92 -2.44 4.94 0.23
N SER A 93 -1.23 4.64 0.68
CA SER A 93 -0.65 5.19 1.92
C SER A 93 -0.67 6.72 1.99
N HIS A 94 -0.27 7.39 0.90
CA HIS A 94 -0.31 8.86 0.79
C HIS A 94 -1.75 9.40 0.85
N THR A 95 -2.69 8.74 0.19
CA THR A 95 -4.10 9.13 0.17
C THR A 95 -4.76 8.94 1.53
N ILE A 96 -4.45 7.85 2.23
CA ILE A 96 -4.92 7.60 3.59
C ILE A 96 -4.35 8.63 4.56
N LYS A 97 -3.05 8.96 4.43
CA LYS A 97 -2.41 10.00 5.24
C LYS A 97 -3.05 11.38 5.00
N TRP A 98 -3.29 11.71 3.73
CA TRP A 98 -4.02 12.93 3.35
C TRP A 98 -5.42 12.96 3.94
N SER A 99 -6.21 11.91 3.76
CA SER A 99 -7.59 11.82 4.26
C SER A 99 -7.65 12.01 5.78
N LYS A 100 -6.71 11.39 6.51
CA LYS A 100 -6.59 11.55 7.96
C LYS A 100 -6.22 12.98 8.37
N ASN A 101 -5.36 13.65 7.60
CA ASN A 101 -5.02 15.05 7.85
C ASN A 101 -6.20 15.97 7.57
N MET A 102 -6.93 15.74 6.47
CA MET A 102 -8.14 16.50 6.13
C MET A 102 -9.23 16.36 7.20
N GLN A 103 -9.42 15.17 7.74
CA GLN A 103 -10.33 14.94 8.88
C GLN A 103 -9.94 15.73 10.13
N ARG A 104 -8.64 15.92 10.38
CA ARG A 104 -8.15 16.71 11.54
C ARG A 104 -8.39 18.19 11.38
N ILE A 105 -8.26 18.72 10.16
CA ILE A 105 -8.42 20.15 9.88
C ILE A 105 -9.81 20.50 9.38
N PHE A 106 -10.79 19.59 9.44
CA PHE A 106 -12.11 19.75 8.81
C PHE A 106 -12.86 21.02 9.28
N ALA A 107 -12.59 21.52 10.48
CA ALA A 107 -13.17 22.75 10.99
C ALA A 107 -12.63 24.03 10.32
N SER A 108 -11.41 23.98 9.77
CA SER A 108 -10.65 25.14 9.29
C SER A 108 -11.06 25.68 7.91
N PRO A 109 -11.42 24.87 6.90
CA PRO A 109 -11.83 25.38 5.60
C PRO A 109 -13.12 26.20 5.64
N ASN A 110 -13.30 27.05 4.63
CA ASN A 110 -14.57 27.73 4.36
C ASN A 110 -15.67 26.73 3.93
N THR A 111 -16.89 27.22 3.72
CA THR A 111 -18.05 26.38 3.35
C THR A 111 -17.77 25.48 2.14
N ASN A 112 -17.14 26.01 1.10
CA ASN A 112 -16.80 25.26 -0.11
C ASN A 112 -15.78 24.17 0.19
N GLY A 113 -14.75 24.47 0.98
CA GLY A 113 -13.76 23.49 1.42
C GLY A 113 -14.35 22.39 2.31
N LYS A 114 -15.30 22.72 3.19
CA LYS A 114 -16.04 21.73 3.99
C LYS A 114 -16.88 20.81 3.10
N GLN A 115 -17.60 21.35 2.12
CA GLN A 115 -18.34 20.55 1.13
C GLN A 115 -17.42 19.62 0.32
N THR A 116 -16.25 20.10 -0.09
CA THR A 116 -15.24 19.30 -0.77
C THR A 116 -14.79 18.10 0.08
N LEU A 117 -14.56 18.32 1.38
CA LEU A 117 -14.05 17.31 2.30
C LEU A 117 -15.13 16.42 2.93
N ASP A 118 -16.41 16.77 2.80
CA ASP A 118 -17.50 16.09 3.49
C ASP A 118 -17.53 14.59 3.18
N SER A 119 -17.41 14.24 1.89
CA SER A 119 -17.33 12.85 1.43
C SER A 119 -16.14 12.07 2.02
N VAL A 120 -15.02 12.74 2.31
CA VAL A 120 -13.84 12.12 2.94
C VAL A 120 -14.06 11.96 4.44
N ASN A 121 -14.80 12.89 5.05
CA ASN A 121 -15.14 12.87 6.47
C ASN A 121 -16.15 11.76 6.79
N THR A 122 -17.13 11.51 5.92
CA THR A 122 -18.09 10.39 6.03
C THR A 122 -17.39 9.02 6.14
N HIS A 123 -16.18 8.90 5.60
CA HIS A 123 -15.38 7.67 5.63
C HIS A 123 -14.32 7.62 6.74
N GLY A 124 -14.41 8.47 7.78
CA GLY A 124 -13.49 8.57 8.91
C GLY A 124 -13.07 7.24 9.54
N LYS A 125 -14.03 6.36 9.80
CA LYS A 125 -13.75 5.03 10.37
C LYS A 125 -12.86 4.18 9.46
N THR A 126 -13.17 4.12 8.17
CA THR A 126 -12.41 3.38 7.15
C THR A 126 -11.01 3.96 6.98
N THR A 127 -10.87 5.29 6.98
CA THR A 127 -9.56 5.97 6.96
C THR A 127 -8.72 5.60 8.18
N GLY A 128 -9.31 5.61 9.37
CA GLY A 128 -8.63 5.28 10.63
C GLY A 128 -8.15 3.83 10.70
N GLU A 129 -8.99 2.88 10.30
CA GLU A 129 -8.65 1.46 10.23
C GLU A 129 -7.53 1.21 9.20
N SER A 130 -7.70 1.74 7.97
CA SER A 130 -6.70 1.63 6.90
C SER A 130 -5.37 2.26 7.32
N SER A 131 -5.38 3.43 7.96
CA SER A 131 -4.16 4.05 8.49
C SER A 131 -3.40 3.16 9.47
N GLY A 132 -4.10 2.35 10.27
CA GLY A 132 -3.50 1.40 11.20
C GLY A 132 -2.79 0.26 10.49
N VAL A 133 -3.45 -0.37 9.51
CA VAL A 133 -2.88 -1.48 8.74
C VAL A 133 -1.65 -1.03 7.94
N PHE A 134 -1.73 0.11 7.26
CA PHE A 134 -0.62 0.63 6.47
C PHE A 134 0.55 1.11 7.33
N GLY A 135 0.25 1.77 8.45
CA GLY A 135 1.28 2.16 9.42
C GLY A 135 2.05 0.94 9.93
N PHE A 136 1.35 -0.16 10.17
CA PHE A 136 1.96 -1.41 10.58
C PHE A 136 2.84 -2.03 9.48
N VAL A 137 2.33 -2.20 8.26
CA VAL A 137 3.12 -2.79 7.15
C VAL A 137 4.39 -1.97 6.90
N ASN A 138 4.28 -0.63 6.92
CA ASN A 138 5.45 0.24 6.78
C ASN A 138 6.41 0.14 7.97
N HIS A 139 5.90 -0.03 9.20
CA HIS A 139 6.74 -0.22 10.38
C HIS A 139 7.53 -1.53 10.31
N VAL A 140 6.87 -2.64 9.98
CA VAL A 140 7.52 -3.95 9.82
C VAL A 140 8.55 -3.92 8.72
N LEU A 141 8.23 -3.34 7.56
CA LEU A 141 9.15 -3.31 6.43
C LEU A 141 10.28 -2.28 6.57
N LYS A 142 10.22 -1.38 7.55
CA LYS A 142 11.20 -0.29 7.70
C LYS A 142 12.64 -0.80 7.75
N PRO A 143 13.01 -1.78 8.60
CA PRO A 143 14.40 -2.24 8.70
C PRO A 143 14.93 -2.81 7.38
N ILE A 144 14.13 -3.62 6.69
CA ILE A 144 14.53 -4.19 5.39
C ILE A 144 14.67 -3.09 4.32
N LYS A 145 13.80 -2.07 4.34
CA LYS A 145 13.85 -0.97 3.37
C LYS A 145 14.99 0.02 3.61
N SER A 146 15.38 0.26 4.86
CA SER A 146 16.45 1.22 5.18
C SER A 146 17.83 0.58 5.28
N GLU A 147 17.91 -0.65 5.78
CA GLU A 147 19.17 -1.31 6.14
C GLU A 147 19.41 -2.62 5.38
N GLY A 148 18.47 -3.03 4.53
CA GLY A 148 18.57 -4.23 3.70
C GLY A 148 18.14 -5.53 4.40
N PRO A 149 18.04 -6.64 3.64
CA PRO A 149 17.49 -7.92 4.10
C PRO A 149 18.52 -8.81 4.83
N SER A 150 19.14 -8.30 5.89
CA SER A 150 19.99 -9.13 6.76
C SER A 150 19.16 -10.13 7.58
N LYS A 151 19.76 -11.25 8.03
CA LYS A 151 19.09 -12.21 8.93
C LYS A 151 18.49 -11.51 10.16
N LYS A 152 19.25 -10.61 10.78
CA LYS A 152 18.80 -9.77 11.91
C LYS A 152 17.55 -8.95 11.57
N ASN A 153 17.52 -8.33 10.38
CA ASN A 153 16.39 -7.49 9.96
C ASN A 153 15.16 -8.34 9.64
N ILE A 154 15.35 -9.51 9.01
CA ILE A 154 14.28 -10.47 8.75
C ILE A 154 13.68 -10.97 10.07
N ASP A 155 14.50 -11.39 11.03
CA ASP A 155 14.06 -11.85 12.34
C ASP A 155 13.27 -10.75 13.09
N THR A 156 13.72 -9.51 12.97
CA THR A 156 13.01 -8.34 13.52
C THR A 156 11.63 -8.15 12.88
N CYS A 157 11.54 -8.25 11.54
CA CYS A 157 10.26 -8.17 10.82
C CYS A 157 9.29 -9.28 11.21
N LEU A 158 9.78 -10.52 11.35
CA LEU A 158 8.99 -11.66 11.78
C LEU A 158 8.46 -11.46 13.21
N LYS A 159 9.33 -11.03 14.13
CA LYS A 159 8.97 -10.77 15.53
C LYS A 159 7.90 -9.68 15.67
N GLU A 160 8.02 -8.58 14.94
CA GLU A 160 7.01 -7.51 14.96
C GLU A 160 5.70 -7.93 14.28
N THR A 161 5.77 -8.79 13.26
CA THR A 161 4.58 -9.38 12.64
C THR A 161 3.82 -10.25 13.63
N ASP A 162 4.51 -11.15 14.32
CA ASP A 162 3.95 -11.99 15.37
C ASP A 162 3.34 -11.17 16.50
N ARG A 163 4.06 -10.15 16.97
CA ARG A 163 3.57 -9.23 18.00
C ARG A 163 2.26 -8.58 17.58
N MET A 164 2.18 -8.13 16.32
CA MET A 164 0.95 -7.57 15.79
C MET A 164 -0.16 -8.61 15.70
N LEU A 165 0.12 -9.81 15.19
CA LEU A 165 -0.86 -10.89 15.12
C LEU A 165 -1.42 -11.24 16.50
N LYS A 166 -0.61 -11.17 17.56
CA LYS A 166 -1.02 -11.45 18.95
C LYS A 166 -1.81 -10.33 19.63
N ARG A 167 -1.56 -9.04 19.31
CA ARG A 167 -2.28 -7.90 19.94
C ARG A 167 -3.79 -7.91 19.70
N LYS A 168 -4.65 -7.70 20.70
CA LYS A 168 -6.11 -7.51 20.46
C LYS A 168 -6.43 -6.11 19.90
N ASN A 169 -5.94 -5.79 18.71
CA ASN A 169 -6.24 -4.53 18.03
C ASN A 169 -7.36 -4.73 16.99
N LYS A 170 -8.57 -4.25 17.33
CA LYS A 170 -9.75 -4.31 16.45
C LYS A 170 -9.49 -3.69 15.06
N ARG A 171 -8.61 -2.67 14.97
CA ARG A 171 -8.30 -1.97 13.71
C ARG A 171 -7.44 -2.78 12.75
N THR A 172 -6.76 -3.83 13.21
CA THR A 172 -5.94 -4.70 12.34
C THR A 172 -6.54 -6.09 12.14
N ASN A 173 -7.69 -6.41 12.77
CA ASN A 173 -8.31 -7.73 12.68
C ASN A 173 -8.53 -8.20 11.23
N ARG A 174 -8.91 -7.31 10.31
CA ARG A 174 -9.08 -7.62 8.88
C ARG A 174 -7.78 -8.04 8.18
N PHE A 175 -6.64 -7.52 8.63
CA PHE A 175 -5.32 -7.94 8.16
C PHE A 175 -4.90 -9.29 8.75
N LYS A 176 -5.36 -9.63 9.96
CA LYS A 176 -4.94 -10.86 10.66
C LYS A 176 -5.63 -12.11 10.15
N LEU A 177 -6.90 -12.00 9.78
CA LEU A 177 -7.70 -13.14 9.33
C LEU A 177 -7.03 -13.91 8.18
N PRO A 178 -6.48 -13.25 7.14
CA PRO A 178 -5.87 -13.94 6.01
C PRO A 178 -4.40 -14.32 6.22
N VAL A 179 -3.75 -13.84 7.29
CA VAL A 179 -2.35 -14.18 7.63
C VAL A 179 -2.27 -15.42 8.52
N ARG A 180 -3.37 -15.76 9.22
CA ARG A 180 -3.45 -16.93 10.12
C ARG A 180 -4.03 -18.18 9.44
N GLN A 181 -4.54 -18.05 8.23
CA GLN A 181 -5.01 -19.16 7.38
C GLN A 181 -3.86 -19.64 6.50
#